data_AF-A0A2N3AMT2-F1
#
_entry.id   AF-A0A2N3AMT2-F1
#
_cell.length_a   1.000
_cell.length_b   1.000
_cell.length_c   1.000
_cell.angle_alpha   90.00
_cell.angle_beta   90.00
_cell.angle_gamma   90.00
#
_symmetry.space_group_name_H-M   'P 1'
#
loop_
_entity.id
_entity.type
_entity.pdbx_description
1 polymer ?
#
loop_
_entity_poly.entity_id
_entity_poly.type
_entity_poly.pdbx_seq_one_letter_code
_entity_poly.pdbx_strand_id
1 'polypeptide(L)'
;MKRYNFFILLLVYVLLLILLSGCSGSGYIPVPPQGQITPGGMAYMWYDWPMPLPVYWGGNHIGFFNFDIFLTIDVSPGIQSAYYWAHQFHFSQGGGGYIGLQTNGSIQAQQVGKMAIFSIWNALEAEPGDGATCEYFTGEGEGWSCRIPYNWVEGRTYRLRIWELCCAHKPWEDEWWGAWITDTFSDKETFIGKIKVPSSWQWLDNSSVVWVEYYGQVNDCDSIPYAKARFEQPTADDGSFMPQELTPVIGTTCTNAKITLLENQGVIFETGGSL
;
A
#
# COMPACT_ATOMS: atom_id res chain seq x y z
N MET A 1 15.51 -31.79 55.54
CA MET A 1 15.25 -30.87 56.68
C MET A 1 15.27 -29.46 56.11
N LYS A 2 14.19 -28.68 55.99
CA LYS A 2 13.04 -28.42 56.87
C LYS A 2 11.71 -28.50 56.09
N ARG A 3 10.65 -28.88 56.80
CA ARG A 3 9.24 -28.89 56.43
C ARG A 3 8.56 -27.63 56.98
N TYR A 4 7.52 -27.13 56.31
CA TYR A 4 6.28 -26.52 56.84
C TYR A 4 5.34 -26.33 55.61
N ASN A 5 4.27 -27.10 55.35
CA ASN A 5 2.96 -27.34 55.99
C ASN A 5 1.89 -26.23 55.82
N PHE A 6 0.65 -26.72 55.56
CA PHE A 6 -0.72 -26.12 55.62
C PHE A 6 -1.26 -25.49 54.32
N PHE A 7 -2.48 -25.72 53.79
CA PHE A 7 -3.76 -26.41 54.11
C PHE A 7 -4.50 -26.52 52.73
N ILE A 8 -5.05 -27.64 52.22
CA ILE A 8 -6.32 -28.38 52.47
C ILE A 8 -7.67 -27.62 52.23
N LEU A 9 -8.42 -28.15 51.23
CA LEU A 9 -9.89 -28.21 50.96
C LEU A 9 -10.70 -26.90 50.72
N LEU A 10 -11.70 -26.83 49.83
CA LEU A 10 -12.91 -27.67 49.76
C LEU A 10 -13.69 -27.53 48.41
N LEU A 11 -14.36 -28.62 48.01
CA LEU A 11 -15.30 -28.80 46.88
C LEU A 11 -16.55 -27.88 46.94
N VAL A 12 -17.32 -27.79 45.83
CA VAL A 12 -18.71 -28.34 45.72
C VAL A 12 -19.33 -28.01 44.34
N TYR A 13 -19.73 -29.06 43.63
CA TYR A 13 -20.64 -29.07 42.49
C TYR A 13 -22.06 -28.74 42.95
N VAL A 14 -22.79 -27.87 42.23
CA VAL A 14 -24.26 -27.78 42.34
C VAL A 14 -24.87 -27.84 40.95
N LEU A 15 -25.62 -28.91 40.72
CA LEU A 15 -26.60 -29.07 39.66
C LEU A 15 -27.97 -28.81 40.29
N LEU A 16 -28.78 -27.91 39.72
CA LEU A 16 -30.23 -27.96 39.89
C LEU A 16 -30.93 -27.43 38.63
N LEU A 17 -31.71 -28.32 38.01
CA LEU A 17 -32.69 -28.04 36.96
C LEU A 17 -33.90 -27.28 37.52
N ILE A 18 -34.43 -26.33 36.75
CA ILE A 18 -35.86 -25.97 36.78
C ILE A 18 -36.38 -25.98 35.35
N LEU A 19 -37.41 -26.80 35.12
CA LEU A 19 -38.24 -26.88 33.91
C LEU A 19 -39.47 -25.97 34.05
N LEU A 20 -40.14 -25.77 32.90
CA LEU A 20 -41.41 -25.05 32.62
C LEU A 20 -41.19 -23.59 32.22
N SER A 21 -41.75 -23.03 31.16
CA SER A 21 -42.92 -23.39 30.33
C SER A 21 -42.85 -22.59 29.02
N GLY A 22 -43.48 -23.09 27.96
CA GLY A 22 -43.37 -22.57 26.61
C GLY A 22 -43.82 -21.12 26.37
N CYS A 23 -43.22 -20.52 25.37
CA CYS A 23 -43.90 -19.67 24.39
C CYS A 23 -43.23 -19.91 23.04
N SER A 24 -44.04 -20.37 22.09
CA SER A 24 -43.78 -20.29 20.66
C SER A 24 -43.57 -18.83 20.27
N GLY A 25 -42.32 -18.41 20.20
CA GLY A 25 -41.90 -17.20 19.50
C GLY A 25 -40.91 -17.64 18.44
N SER A 26 -41.17 -17.32 17.18
CA SER A 26 -40.17 -17.36 16.13
C SER A 26 -39.07 -16.38 16.56
N GLY A 27 -38.10 -16.89 17.31
CA GLY A 27 -36.99 -16.11 17.84
C GLY A 27 -36.13 -15.72 16.66
N TYR A 28 -36.32 -14.49 16.18
CA TYR A 28 -35.21 -13.76 15.60
C TYR A 28 -34.11 -13.77 16.66
N ILE A 29 -33.14 -14.66 16.50
CA ILE A 29 -31.82 -14.46 17.09
C ILE A 29 -31.26 -13.30 16.27
N PRO A 30 -31.14 -12.08 16.81
CA PRO A 30 -30.39 -11.06 16.11
C PRO A 30 -29.00 -11.65 15.90
N VAL A 31 -28.62 -11.83 14.63
CA VAL A 31 -27.23 -12.07 14.29
C VAL A 31 -26.47 -10.91 14.95
N PRO A 32 -25.52 -11.18 15.87
CA PRO A 32 -24.72 -10.10 16.44
C PRO A 32 -24.17 -9.28 15.27
N PRO A 33 -24.17 -7.93 15.32
CA PRO A 33 -23.69 -7.14 14.21
C PRO A 33 -22.33 -7.70 13.81
N GLN A 34 -22.24 -8.25 12.59
CA GLN A 34 -20.98 -8.77 12.08
C GLN A 34 -19.98 -7.64 12.24
N GLY A 35 -18.91 -7.92 12.98
CA GLY A 35 -17.88 -6.93 13.23
C GLY A 35 -17.41 -6.42 11.88
N GLN A 36 -17.44 -5.10 11.69
CA GLN A 36 -16.93 -4.50 10.47
C GLN A 36 -15.49 -4.95 10.26
N ILE A 37 -15.17 -5.36 9.04
CA ILE A 37 -13.84 -5.78 8.64
C ILE A 37 -13.19 -4.66 7.83
N THR A 38 -11.88 -4.51 7.98
CA THR A 38 -11.06 -3.76 7.04
C THR A 38 -10.36 -4.78 6.16
N PRO A 39 -10.72 -4.90 4.86
CA PRO A 39 -10.12 -5.89 3.95
C PRO A 39 -8.60 -5.76 3.88
N GLY A 40 -8.08 -4.53 3.83
CA GLY A 40 -6.67 -4.26 3.61
C GLY A 40 -6.27 -4.66 2.19
N GLY A 41 -5.01 -5.08 2.02
CA GLY A 41 -4.50 -5.43 0.69
C GLY A 41 -5.16 -6.68 0.12
N MET A 42 -5.73 -6.53 -1.07
CA MET A 42 -6.56 -7.53 -1.74
C MET A 42 -5.80 -8.30 -2.81
N ALA A 43 -4.90 -7.64 -3.52
CA ALA A 43 -4.12 -8.23 -4.61
C ALA A 43 -2.75 -7.57 -4.71
N TYR A 44 -1.73 -8.38 -4.98
CA TYR A 44 -0.34 -7.97 -5.07
C TYR A 44 0.32 -8.63 -6.28
N MET A 45 1.25 -7.91 -6.91
CA MET A 45 2.20 -8.45 -7.86
C MET A 45 3.59 -8.03 -7.43
N TRP A 46 4.36 -8.98 -6.91
CA TRP A 46 5.75 -8.78 -6.56
C TRP A 46 6.62 -8.86 -7.82
N TYR A 47 7.61 -7.98 -7.88
CA TYR A 47 8.59 -7.88 -8.94
C TYR A 47 9.98 -8.12 -8.37
N ASP A 48 10.66 -9.14 -8.89
CA ASP A 48 12.09 -9.34 -8.64
C ASP A 48 12.87 -8.74 -9.81
N TRP A 49 13.72 -7.77 -9.49
CA TRP A 49 14.53 -7.03 -10.44
C TRP A 49 15.90 -7.69 -10.65
N PRO A 50 16.60 -7.39 -11.77
CA PRO A 50 17.87 -8.01 -12.10
C PRO A 50 18.93 -7.89 -11.01
N MET A 51 19.68 -8.98 -10.82
CA MET A 51 20.87 -9.03 -9.97
C MET A 51 22.14 -9.36 -10.78
N PRO A 52 23.33 -8.87 -10.38
CA PRO A 52 23.56 -7.97 -9.24
C PRO A 52 22.97 -6.57 -9.48
N LEU A 53 22.63 -5.87 -8.39
CA LEU A 53 22.18 -4.48 -8.46
C LEU A 53 23.20 -3.61 -9.21
N PRO A 54 22.74 -2.61 -9.98
CA PRO A 54 23.64 -1.71 -10.69
C PRO A 54 24.45 -0.88 -9.69
N VAL A 55 25.67 -0.55 -10.09
CA VAL A 55 26.66 0.13 -9.26
C VAL A 55 27.10 1.41 -9.96
N TYR A 56 26.94 2.52 -9.28
CA TYR A 56 27.20 3.86 -9.81
C TYR A 56 28.31 4.58 -9.04
N TRP A 57 28.81 5.63 -9.67
CA TRP A 57 29.72 6.61 -9.05
C TRP A 57 30.94 6.00 -8.35
N GLY A 58 31.54 4.98 -8.97
CA GLY A 58 32.75 4.33 -8.45
C GLY A 58 32.49 3.38 -7.27
N GLY A 59 31.27 2.88 -7.10
CA GLY A 59 30.93 1.94 -6.02
C GLY A 59 30.17 2.57 -4.84
N ASN A 60 29.88 3.86 -4.93
CA ASN A 60 29.28 4.63 -3.84
C ASN A 60 27.77 4.42 -3.72
N HIS A 61 27.10 4.11 -4.83
CA HIS A 61 25.67 3.86 -4.89
C HIS A 61 25.41 2.51 -5.55
N ILE A 62 24.64 1.68 -4.87
CA ILE A 62 24.21 0.36 -5.29
C ILE A 62 22.69 0.33 -5.29
N GLY A 63 22.07 -0.09 -6.39
CA GLY A 63 20.62 -0.09 -6.55
C GLY A 63 20.16 0.84 -7.67
N PHE A 64 18.85 0.84 -7.92
CA PHE A 64 18.24 1.64 -9.00
C PHE A 64 18.02 3.08 -8.56
N PHE A 65 18.33 4.05 -9.41
CA PHE A 65 18.09 5.49 -9.14
C PHE A 65 16.66 5.93 -9.47
N ASN A 66 15.89 5.08 -10.13
CA ASN A 66 14.52 5.38 -10.54
C ASN A 66 13.66 4.11 -10.66
N PHE A 67 12.37 4.25 -10.34
CA PHE A 67 11.32 3.39 -10.86
C PHE A 67 10.23 4.21 -11.57
N ASP A 68 9.76 3.68 -12.69
CA ASP A 68 8.59 4.17 -13.43
C ASP A 68 7.52 3.08 -13.53
N ILE A 69 6.32 3.39 -13.02
CA ILE A 69 5.18 2.49 -12.96
C ILE A 69 4.01 3.13 -13.69
N PHE A 70 3.38 2.39 -14.60
CA PHE A 70 2.27 2.91 -15.38
C PHE A 70 0.95 2.32 -14.88
N LEU A 71 0.12 3.14 -14.26
CA LEU A 71 -1.15 2.76 -13.64
C LEU A 71 -2.33 3.30 -14.45
N THR A 72 -3.24 2.41 -14.83
CA THR A 72 -4.58 2.76 -15.35
C THR A 72 -5.65 2.24 -14.39
N ILE A 73 -6.59 3.10 -13.99
CA ILE A 73 -7.80 2.66 -13.29
C ILE A 73 -8.89 2.51 -14.36
N ASP A 74 -9.14 1.27 -14.79
CA ASP A 74 -10.09 0.96 -15.88
C ASP A 74 -11.55 1.07 -15.42
N VAL A 75 -11.83 0.70 -14.17
CA VAL A 75 -13.15 0.83 -13.55
C VAL A 75 -12.99 1.39 -12.15
N SER A 76 -13.50 2.61 -11.95
CA SER A 76 -13.49 3.31 -10.68
C SER A 76 -14.63 2.82 -9.78
N PRO A 77 -14.36 2.48 -8.52
CA PRO A 77 -15.37 2.07 -7.54
C PRO A 77 -16.26 3.24 -7.07
N GLY A 78 -15.95 4.48 -7.46
CA GLY A 78 -16.59 5.70 -7.01
C GLY A 78 -15.69 6.52 -6.05
N ILE A 79 -15.96 7.83 -5.97
CA ILE A 79 -15.11 8.78 -5.22
C ILE A 79 -15.08 8.55 -3.71
N GLN A 80 -16.15 7.98 -3.16
CA GLN A 80 -16.33 7.72 -1.72
C GLN A 80 -15.83 6.32 -1.31
N SER A 81 -15.43 5.49 -2.27
CA SER A 81 -14.86 4.17 -1.97
C SER A 81 -13.45 4.33 -1.41
N ALA A 82 -13.04 3.41 -0.55
CA ALA A 82 -11.76 3.47 0.14
C ALA A 82 -10.71 2.60 -0.56
N TYR A 83 -10.47 2.87 -1.85
CA TYR A 83 -9.47 2.15 -2.64
C TYR A 83 -8.16 2.91 -2.75
N TYR A 84 -7.06 2.16 -2.72
CA TYR A 84 -5.72 2.64 -3.01
C TYR A 84 -4.99 1.67 -3.94
N TRP A 85 -4.40 2.20 -5.00
CA TRP A 85 -3.57 1.48 -5.97
C TRP A 85 -2.17 2.03 -5.89
N ALA A 86 -1.20 1.17 -5.53
CA ALA A 86 0.13 1.64 -5.15
C ALA A 86 1.22 0.79 -5.77
N HIS A 87 2.38 1.40 -5.92
CA HIS A 87 3.68 0.76 -6.00
C HIS A 87 4.40 0.99 -4.69
N GLN A 88 4.96 -0.07 -4.12
CA GLN A 88 5.81 -0.04 -2.94
C GLN A 88 7.20 -0.54 -3.32
N PHE A 89 8.20 0.15 -2.78
CA PHE A 89 9.61 -0.08 -3.05
C PHE A 89 10.41 -0.14 -1.75
N HIS A 90 11.63 -0.67 -1.85
CA HIS A 90 12.59 -0.78 -0.75
C HIS A 90 13.92 -0.15 -1.15
N PHE A 91 14.69 0.29 -0.16
CA PHE A 91 16.09 0.68 -0.33
C PHE A 91 17.00 -0.46 0.13
N SER A 92 18.08 -0.74 -0.61
CA SER A 92 18.93 -1.93 -0.39
C SER A 92 19.56 -2.01 1.02
N GLN A 93 19.72 -0.87 1.69
CA GLN A 93 20.20 -0.78 3.08
C GLN A 93 19.30 0.11 3.95
N GLY A 94 18.01 0.15 3.65
CA GLY A 94 17.09 1.09 4.26
C GLY A 94 15.70 0.54 4.48
N GLY A 95 14.77 1.47 4.72
CA GLY A 95 13.35 1.17 4.79
C GLY A 95 12.74 1.00 3.41
N GLY A 96 11.44 1.28 3.33
CA GLY A 96 10.72 1.33 2.06
C GLY A 96 9.85 2.57 1.98
N GLY A 97 9.09 2.62 0.91
CA GLY A 97 8.09 3.65 0.67
C GLY A 97 7.09 3.20 -0.35
N TYR A 98 6.13 4.06 -0.64
CA TYR A 98 5.13 3.80 -1.66
C TYR A 98 4.70 5.08 -2.38
N ILE A 99 4.26 4.91 -3.62
CA ILE A 99 3.59 5.92 -4.44
C ILE A 99 2.30 5.33 -5.01
N GLY A 100 1.23 6.12 -5.07
CA GLY A 100 -0.04 5.59 -5.58
C GLY A 100 -1.14 6.61 -5.76
N LEU A 101 -2.29 6.10 -6.23
CA LEU A 101 -3.54 6.83 -6.40
C LEU A 101 -4.60 6.32 -5.43
N GLN A 102 -5.27 7.24 -4.75
CA GLN A 102 -6.29 6.95 -3.75
C GLN A 102 -7.65 7.57 -4.13
N THR A 103 -8.73 6.88 -3.76
CA THR A 103 -10.11 7.41 -3.65
C THR A 103 -10.43 7.72 -2.18
N ASN A 104 -11.44 8.56 -1.89
CA ASN A 104 -11.83 8.95 -0.53
C ASN A 104 -10.68 9.46 0.37
N GLY A 105 -9.72 10.15 -0.26
CA GLY A 105 -8.52 10.69 0.36
C GLY A 105 -8.80 11.90 1.24
N SER A 106 -7.96 12.06 2.27
CA SER A 106 -7.94 13.22 3.14
C SER A 106 -6.52 13.76 3.33
N ILE A 107 -6.42 15.08 3.39
CA ILE A 107 -5.18 15.84 3.63
C ILE A 107 -5.47 16.80 4.78
N GLN A 108 -4.67 16.77 5.84
CA GLN A 108 -4.89 17.60 7.04
C GLN A 108 -6.34 17.54 7.58
N ALA A 109 -6.89 16.31 7.66
CA ALA A 109 -8.28 16.03 8.06
C ALA A 109 -9.38 16.64 7.15
N GLN A 110 -9.03 17.24 6.02
CA GLN A 110 -9.97 17.69 5.01
C GLN A 110 -10.13 16.62 3.92
N GLN A 111 -11.37 16.26 3.61
CA GLN A 111 -11.69 15.35 2.51
C GLN A 111 -11.39 16.00 1.16
N VAL A 112 -10.60 15.31 0.33
CA VAL A 112 -10.18 15.76 -1.01
C VAL A 112 -10.61 14.79 -2.12
N GLY A 113 -11.11 13.60 -1.77
CA GLY A 113 -11.61 12.63 -2.73
C GLY A 113 -10.48 11.91 -3.44
N LYS A 114 -10.15 12.28 -4.69
CA LYS A 114 -9.04 11.65 -5.42
C LYS A 114 -7.73 12.33 -5.07
N MET A 115 -6.71 11.55 -4.73
CA MET A 115 -5.38 12.08 -4.44
C MET A 115 -4.26 11.16 -4.91
N ALA A 116 -3.08 11.73 -5.06
CA ALA A 116 -1.83 11.00 -5.18
C ALA A 116 -1.05 11.09 -3.86
N ILE A 117 -0.34 10.01 -3.53
CA ILE A 117 0.40 9.88 -2.27
C ILE A 117 1.82 9.41 -2.59
N PHE A 118 2.79 9.95 -1.88
CA PHE A 118 4.16 9.47 -1.82
C PHE A 118 4.61 9.43 -0.36
N SER A 119 5.00 8.27 0.15
CA SER A 119 5.42 8.11 1.53
C SER A 119 6.71 7.30 1.64
N ILE A 120 7.54 7.60 2.63
CA ILE A 120 8.71 6.80 3.00
C ILE A 120 8.74 6.65 4.52
N TRP A 121 8.84 5.41 5.00
CA TRP A 121 9.02 5.11 6.43
C TRP A 121 10.43 5.48 6.89
N ASN A 122 10.62 5.85 8.16
CA ASN A 122 11.92 6.19 8.75
C ASN A 122 12.70 7.29 8.00
N ALA A 123 11.99 8.11 7.22
CA ALA A 123 12.56 9.26 6.54
C ALA A 123 12.85 10.41 7.51
N LEU A 124 13.78 11.27 7.12
CA LEU A 124 14.26 12.37 7.95
C LEU A 124 13.37 13.61 7.83
N GLU A 125 13.10 14.03 6.60
CA GLU A 125 12.41 15.28 6.27
C GLU A 125 11.62 15.14 4.97
N ALA A 126 10.67 16.04 4.73
CA ALA A 126 9.91 16.09 3.49
C ALA A 126 9.62 17.53 3.05
N GLU A 127 9.60 17.76 1.75
CA GLU A 127 9.20 19.03 1.14
C GLU A 127 8.10 18.79 0.10
N PRO A 128 6.95 19.49 0.19
CA PRO A 128 5.84 19.30 -0.74
C PRO A 128 6.13 19.93 -2.10
N GLY A 129 5.53 19.35 -3.14
CA GLY A 129 5.34 20.04 -4.41
C GLY A 129 4.24 21.10 -4.34
N ASP A 130 4.08 21.87 -5.42
CA ASP A 130 3.06 22.91 -5.49
C ASP A 130 1.64 22.33 -5.34
N GLY A 131 0.91 22.82 -4.35
CA GLY A 131 -0.45 22.35 -4.03
C GLY A 131 -0.51 21.00 -3.28
N ALA A 132 0.64 20.44 -2.93
CA ALA A 132 0.74 19.27 -2.06
C ALA A 132 0.97 19.68 -0.60
N THR A 133 0.78 18.71 0.31
CA THR A 133 1.14 18.81 1.72
C THR A 133 1.98 17.60 2.11
N CYS A 134 3.09 17.81 2.82
CA CYS A 134 3.82 16.70 3.46
C CYS A 134 3.58 16.71 4.98
N GLU A 135 3.22 15.54 5.51
CA GLU A 135 2.88 15.34 6.91
C GLU A 135 3.68 14.16 7.46
N TYR A 136 4.13 14.31 8.71
CA TYR A 136 4.72 13.19 9.44
C TYR A 136 3.60 12.23 9.85
N PHE A 137 3.80 10.93 9.64
CA PHE A 137 2.81 9.91 9.98
C PHE A 137 3.32 8.98 11.08
N THR A 138 2.38 8.40 11.83
CA THR A 138 2.60 7.40 12.89
C THR A 138 1.49 6.35 12.84
N GLY A 139 1.67 5.21 13.50
CA GLY A 139 0.61 4.20 13.74
C GLY A 139 0.97 2.83 13.18
N GLU A 140 1.33 2.78 11.90
CA GLU A 140 1.83 1.58 11.20
C GLU A 140 3.32 1.73 10.88
N GLY A 141 4.08 2.12 11.91
CA GLY A 141 5.41 2.70 11.77
C GLY A 141 5.36 4.22 11.71
N GLU A 142 6.50 4.83 11.37
CA GLU A 142 6.66 6.28 11.33
C GLU A 142 7.43 6.72 10.08
N GLY A 143 7.23 7.96 9.65
CA GLY A 143 7.89 8.50 8.46
C GLY A 143 7.19 9.74 7.92
N TRP A 144 7.44 10.05 6.64
CA TRP A 144 6.86 11.21 5.98
C TRP A 144 5.97 10.81 4.80
N SER A 145 4.87 11.54 4.60
CA SER A 145 3.91 11.34 3.53
C SER A 145 3.58 12.67 2.86
N CYS A 146 3.89 12.80 1.57
CA CYS A 146 3.47 13.90 0.71
C CYS A 146 2.22 13.51 -0.07
N ARG A 147 1.20 14.37 -0.02
CA ARG A 147 -0.14 14.13 -0.58
C ARG A 147 -0.60 15.33 -1.39
N ILE A 148 -1.24 15.07 -2.52
CA ILE A 148 -1.77 16.12 -3.39
C ILE A 148 -3.17 15.74 -3.90
N PRO A 149 -4.17 16.63 -3.85
CA PRO A 149 -5.44 16.41 -4.54
C PRO A 149 -5.16 16.21 -6.04
N TYR A 150 -5.58 15.07 -6.58
CA TYR A 150 -5.25 14.69 -7.94
C TYR A 150 -6.44 14.01 -8.60
N ASN A 151 -7.19 14.78 -9.39
CA ASN A 151 -8.41 14.32 -10.06
C ASN A 151 -8.11 13.46 -11.29
N TRP A 152 -7.49 12.30 -11.07
CA TRP A 152 -7.27 11.31 -12.12
C TRP A 152 -8.59 10.87 -12.77
N VAL A 153 -8.50 10.45 -14.03
CA VAL A 153 -9.61 10.11 -14.91
C VAL A 153 -9.57 8.60 -15.18
N GLU A 154 -10.72 7.95 -15.07
CA GLU A 154 -10.87 6.54 -15.41
C GLU A 154 -10.45 6.28 -16.87
N GLY A 155 -9.77 5.15 -17.11
CA GLY A 155 -9.26 4.74 -18.41
C GLY A 155 -8.02 5.50 -18.90
N ARG A 156 -7.50 6.47 -18.14
CA ARG A 156 -6.22 7.13 -18.45
C ARG A 156 -5.06 6.45 -17.73
N THR A 157 -3.94 6.36 -18.44
CA THR A 157 -2.66 5.89 -17.87
C THR A 157 -1.94 7.05 -17.20
N TYR A 158 -1.40 6.77 -16.02
CA TYR A 158 -0.56 7.67 -15.25
C TYR A 158 0.80 7.02 -15.00
N ARG A 159 1.89 7.73 -15.29
CA ARG A 159 3.23 7.33 -14.85
C ARG A 159 3.45 7.80 -13.42
N LEU A 160 3.60 6.86 -12.50
CA LEU A 160 4.10 7.07 -11.15
C LEU A 160 5.62 6.93 -11.20
N ARG A 161 6.33 8.00 -10.85
CA ARG A 161 7.79 8.07 -10.96
C ARG A 161 8.40 8.37 -9.61
N ILE A 162 9.41 7.61 -9.22
CA ILE A 162 10.29 7.90 -8.08
C ILE A 162 11.70 8.07 -8.62
N TRP A 163 12.44 9.09 -8.18
CA TRP A 163 13.76 9.41 -8.74
C TRP A 163 14.68 10.03 -7.68
N GLU A 164 15.96 9.65 -7.66
CA GLU A 164 16.99 10.34 -6.87
C GLU A 164 17.18 11.81 -7.31
N LEU A 165 17.17 12.77 -6.38
CA LEU A 165 17.21 14.19 -6.75
C LEU A 165 18.59 14.83 -6.61
N CYS A 166 19.56 14.20 -5.95
CA CYS A 166 20.84 14.85 -5.70
C CYS A 166 21.91 13.93 -5.12
N CYS A 167 23.13 14.49 -5.09
CA CYS A 167 24.22 14.05 -4.22
C CYS A 167 24.77 12.64 -4.50
N ALA A 168 24.48 12.08 -5.67
CA ALA A 168 25.10 10.83 -6.11
C ALA A 168 26.66 10.88 -6.16
N HIS A 169 27.24 12.08 -6.18
CA HIS A 169 28.70 12.31 -6.07
C HIS A 169 29.18 12.59 -4.63
N LYS A 170 28.28 12.54 -3.65
CA LYS A 170 28.50 12.79 -2.22
C LYS A 170 27.75 11.76 -1.36
N PRO A 171 28.17 10.49 -1.38
CA PRO A 171 27.49 9.40 -0.68
C PRO A 171 27.43 9.52 0.85
N TRP A 172 28.09 10.52 1.44
CA TRP A 172 28.07 10.81 2.87
C TRP A 172 27.01 11.84 3.26
N GLU A 173 26.27 12.41 2.30
CA GLU A 173 25.15 13.33 2.56
C GLU A 173 23.82 12.57 2.48
N ASP A 174 22.85 12.96 3.30
CA ASP A 174 21.48 12.45 3.20
C ASP A 174 20.89 12.76 1.82
N GLU A 175 20.04 11.88 1.30
CA GLU A 175 19.61 11.91 -0.10
C GLU A 175 18.13 12.21 -0.23
N TRP A 176 17.78 13.09 -1.18
CA TRP A 176 16.40 13.41 -1.50
C TRP A 176 15.87 12.49 -2.59
N TRP A 177 14.69 11.93 -2.38
CA TRP A 177 13.95 11.16 -3.38
C TRP A 177 12.68 11.91 -3.76
N GLY A 178 12.55 12.21 -5.04
CA GLY A 178 11.39 12.90 -5.60
C GLY A 178 10.33 11.93 -6.10
N ALA A 179 9.08 12.39 -6.09
CA ALA A 179 7.95 11.65 -6.65
C ALA A 179 7.11 12.53 -7.59
N TRP A 180 6.76 11.96 -8.75
CA TRP A 180 5.93 12.60 -9.76
C TRP A 180 4.80 11.68 -10.21
N ILE A 181 3.70 12.31 -10.61
CA ILE A 181 2.66 11.67 -11.39
C ILE A 181 2.52 12.40 -12.73
N THR A 182 2.53 11.64 -13.83
CA THR A 182 2.37 12.18 -15.18
C THR A 182 1.12 11.59 -15.84
N ASP A 183 0.17 12.43 -16.25
CA ASP A 183 -0.96 12.00 -17.12
C ASP A 183 -0.43 11.81 -18.54
N THR A 184 -0.34 10.57 -19.03
CA THR A 184 0.28 10.27 -20.33
C THR A 184 -0.60 10.67 -21.52
N PHE A 185 -1.86 11.03 -21.29
CA PHE A 185 -2.72 11.55 -22.35
C PHE A 185 -2.47 13.04 -22.60
N SER A 186 -2.13 13.80 -21.54
CA SER A 186 -1.91 15.24 -21.62
C SER A 186 -0.45 15.67 -21.49
N ASP A 187 0.46 14.73 -21.23
CA ASP A 187 1.85 14.93 -20.84
C ASP A 187 2.06 15.87 -19.64
N LYS A 188 0.99 16.11 -18.86
CA LYS A 188 1.06 16.95 -17.67
C LYS A 188 1.73 16.17 -16.55
N GLU A 189 2.94 16.59 -16.21
CA GLU A 189 3.64 16.14 -15.02
C GLU A 189 3.25 16.97 -13.80
N THR A 190 3.12 16.32 -12.65
CA THR A 190 2.81 16.94 -11.35
C THR A 190 3.77 16.38 -10.33
N PHE A 191 4.57 17.26 -9.73
CA PHE A 191 5.47 16.90 -8.64
C PHE A 191 4.68 16.79 -7.33
N ILE A 192 4.72 15.62 -6.69
CA ILE A 192 4.01 15.37 -5.42
C ILE A 192 4.82 15.97 -4.26
N GLY A 193 6.13 15.77 -4.29
CA GLY A 193 7.06 16.21 -3.26
C GLY A 193 8.32 15.38 -3.27
N LYS A 194 9.23 15.70 -2.35
CA LYS A 194 10.45 14.94 -2.10
C LYS A 194 10.59 14.60 -0.62
N ILE A 195 11.21 13.46 -0.36
CA ILE A 195 11.43 12.95 1.00
C ILE A 195 12.91 12.59 1.14
N LYS A 196 13.52 13.03 2.24
CA LYS A 196 14.94 12.84 2.56
C LYS A 196 15.16 11.56 3.34
N VAL A 197 16.09 10.73 2.90
CA VAL A 197 16.48 9.48 3.56
C VAL A 197 17.92 9.57 4.08
N PRO A 198 18.29 8.79 5.13
CA PRO A 198 19.65 8.78 5.66
C PRO A 198 20.69 8.39 4.62
N SER A 199 21.87 9.02 4.66
CA SER A 199 23.00 8.70 3.78
C SER A 199 23.50 7.25 3.89
N SER A 200 23.15 6.54 4.96
CA SER A 200 23.48 5.12 5.12
C SER A 200 22.61 4.20 4.26
N TRP A 201 21.54 4.72 3.67
CA TRP A 201 20.71 3.95 2.75
C TRP A 201 21.38 3.93 1.38
N GLN A 202 21.34 2.76 0.76
CA GLN A 202 21.66 2.62 -0.65
C GLN A 202 20.42 2.93 -1.50
N TRP A 203 20.56 2.88 -2.82
CA TRP A 203 19.47 3.14 -3.76
C TRP A 203 18.43 2.01 -3.77
N LEU A 204 17.44 2.13 -4.65
CA LEU A 204 16.28 1.23 -4.68
C LEU A 204 16.73 -0.22 -4.88
N ASP A 205 16.15 -1.11 -4.08
CA ASP A 205 16.53 -2.52 -4.00
C ASP A 205 15.93 -3.35 -5.15
N ASN A 206 16.31 -4.62 -5.22
CA ASN A 206 15.88 -5.53 -6.27
C ASN A 206 14.49 -6.16 -6.05
N SER A 207 13.71 -5.68 -5.08
CA SER A 207 12.35 -6.14 -4.83
C SER A 207 11.38 -4.97 -4.69
N SER A 208 10.27 -5.04 -5.41
CA SER A 208 9.18 -4.07 -5.30
C SER A 208 7.84 -4.76 -5.55
N VAL A 209 6.73 -4.09 -5.25
CA VAL A 209 5.39 -4.68 -5.41
C VAL A 209 4.39 -3.62 -5.83
N VAL A 210 3.50 -3.96 -6.77
CA VAL A 210 2.26 -3.21 -6.97
C VAL A 210 1.11 -3.93 -6.29
N TRP A 211 0.19 -3.17 -5.71
CA TRP A 211 -0.93 -3.74 -4.99
C TRP A 211 -2.17 -2.85 -5.01
N VAL A 212 -3.30 -3.48 -4.68
CA VAL A 212 -4.60 -2.83 -4.48
C VAL A 212 -5.07 -3.16 -3.08
N GLU A 213 -5.45 -2.13 -2.32
CA GLU A 213 -6.13 -2.32 -1.05
C GLU A 213 -7.49 -1.65 -1.01
N TYR A 214 -8.34 -2.21 -0.16
CA TYR A 214 -9.53 -1.53 0.35
C TYR A 214 -9.32 -1.22 1.83
N TYR A 215 -9.11 0.05 2.16
CA TYR A 215 -8.75 0.51 3.51
C TYR A 215 -9.97 0.92 4.35
N GLY A 216 -11.18 0.87 3.77
CA GLY A 216 -12.42 1.21 4.44
C GLY A 216 -13.00 0.03 5.21
N GLN A 217 -13.85 0.33 6.19
CA GLN A 217 -14.63 -0.66 6.91
C GLN A 217 -15.85 -1.11 6.09
N VAL A 218 -16.08 -2.41 6.02
CA VAL A 218 -17.25 -3.03 5.36
C VAL A 218 -17.89 -4.06 6.29
N ASN A 219 -19.17 -4.38 6.06
CA ASN A 219 -19.87 -5.40 6.84
C ASN A 219 -19.39 -6.82 6.49
N ASP A 220 -19.04 -7.03 5.22
CA ASP A 220 -18.55 -8.28 4.65
C ASP A 220 -17.77 -7.99 3.36
N CYS A 221 -17.05 -8.99 2.84
CA CYS A 221 -16.24 -8.84 1.65
C CYS A 221 -17.07 -8.56 0.38
N ASP A 222 -18.32 -9.03 0.31
CA ASP A 222 -19.22 -8.83 -0.84
C ASP A 222 -19.67 -7.36 -0.97
N SER A 223 -19.59 -6.62 0.14
CA SER A 223 -19.88 -5.18 0.20
C SER A 223 -18.78 -4.30 -0.39
N ILE A 224 -17.61 -4.85 -0.71
CA ILE A 224 -16.52 -4.11 -1.35
C ILE A 224 -16.93 -3.78 -2.79
N PRO A 225 -16.98 -2.50 -3.22
CA PRO A 225 -17.31 -2.15 -4.59
C PRO A 225 -16.31 -2.75 -5.58
N TYR A 226 -16.79 -3.17 -6.75
CA TYR A 226 -15.91 -3.65 -7.81
C TYR A 226 -14.99 -2.54 -8.31
N ALA A 227 -13.71 -2.86 -8.48
CA ALA A 227 -12.72 -2.01 -9.11
C ALA A 227 -11.86 -2.84 -10.08
N LYS A 228 -11.37 -2.18 -11.12
CA LYS A 228 -10.42 -2.76 -12.06
C LYS A 228 -9.29 -1.79 -12.33
N ALA A 229 -8.06 -2.26 -12.15
CA ALA A 229 -6.86 -1.50 -12.45
C ALA A 229 -5.85 -2.35 -13.20
N ARG A 230 -5.04 -1.69 -14.01
CA ARG A 230 -3.98 -2.27 -14.80
C ARG A 230 -2.68 -1.54 -14.50
N PHE A 231 -1.66 -2.32 -14.15
CA PHE A 231 -0.28 -1.87 -14.10
C PHE A 231 0.43 -2.41 -15.34
N GLU A 232 1.06 -1.54 -16.12
CA GLU A 232 1.91 -1.98 -17.24
C GLU A 232 3.25 -2.46 -16.72
N GLN A 233 4.12 -2.94 -17.62
CA GLN A 233 5.47 -3.36 -17.26
C GLN A 233 6.19 -2.20 -16.57
N PRO A 234 6.62 -2.35 -15.31
CA PRO A 234 7.39 -1.31 -14.67
C PRO A 234 8.82 -1.32 -15.22
N THR A 235 9.50 -0.18 -15.09
CA THR A 235 10.91 -0.05 -15.50
C THR A 235 11.73 0.62 -14.42
N ALA A 236 13.04 0.39 -14.46
CA ALA A 236 14.01 1.04 -13.58
C ALA A 236 15.15 1.66 -14.40
N ASP A 237 15.83 2.64 -13.78
CA ASP A 237 16.94 3.40 -14.35
C ASP A 237 16.65 3.92 -15.75
N ASP A 238 15.57 4.70 -15.85
CA ASP A 238 15.13 5.35 -17.09
C ASP A 238 14.89 4.34 -18.23
N GLY A 239 14.29 3.19 -17.90
CA GLY A 239 13.96 2.15 -18.88
C GLY A 239 15.06 1.13 -19.15
N SER A 240 16.20 1.22 -18.47
CA SER A 240 17.34 0.31 -18.68
C SER A 240 17.09 -1.10 -18.15
N PHE A 241 16.22 -1.24 -17.13
CA PHE A 241 15.90 -2.52 -16.52
C PHE A 241 14.39 -2.76 -16.44
N MET A 242 14.03 -4.04 -16.51
CA MET A 242 12.68 -4.57 -16.31
C MET A 242 12.75 -5.73 -15.30
N PRO A 243 11.66 -6.04 -14.59
CA PRO A 243 11.62 -7.22 -13.71
C PRO A 243 11.95 -8.52 -14.46
N GLN A 244 12.54 -9.47 -13.74
CA GLN A 244 12.84 -10.81 -14.27
C GLN A 244 11.79 -11.83 -13.86
N GLU A 245 11.25 -11.70 -12.64
CA GLU A 245 10.24 -12.62 -12.10
C GLU A 245 9.06 -11.84 -11.51
N LEU A 246 7.87 -12.42 -11.66
CA LEU A 246 6.60 -11.85 -11.23
C LEU A 246 5.86 -12.86 -10.35
N THR A 247 5.56 -12.48 -9.11
CA THR A 247 4.86 -13.35 -8.16
C THR A 247 3.50 -12.76 -7.75
N PRO A 248 2.37 -13.32 -8.21
CA PRO A 248 1.04 -12.89 -7.80
C PRO A 248 0.70 -13.40 -6.40
N VAL A 249 0.08 -12.54 -5.57
CA VAL A 249 -0.44 -12.92 -4.25
C VAL A 249 -1.84 -12.32 -4.05
N ILE A 250 -2.79 -13.14 -3.63
CA ILE A 250 -4.14 -12.69 -3.23
C ILE A 250 -4.15 -12.50 -1.71
N GLY A 251 -4.76 -11.40 -1.26
CA GLY A 251 -4.95 -11.08 0.15
C GLY A 251 -5.79 -12.12 0.88
N THR A 252 -5.60 -12.26 2.18
CA THR A 252 -6.22 -13.34 2.97
C THR A 252 -7.51 -12.93 3.67
N THR A 253 -7.72 -11.64 3.94
CA THR A 253 -8.93 -11.14 4.64
C THR A 253 -10.16 -11.23 3.74
N CYS A 254 -10.06 -10.68 2.54
CA CYS A 254 -11.08 -10.75 1.51
C CYS A 254 -10.45 -11.23 0.21
N THR A 255 -10.90 -12.39 -0.27
CA THR A 255 -10.33 -13.09 -1.42
C THR A 255 -11.08 -12.82 -2.72
N ASN A 256 -12.05 -11.88 -2.73
CA ASN A 256 -12.76 -11.43 -3.93
C ASN A 256 -11.85 -10.53 -4.78
N ALA A 257 -10.80 -11.15 -5.28
CA ALA A 257 -9.78 -10.56 -6.11
C ALA A 257 -9.31 -11.56 -7.15
N LYS A 258 -8.97 -11.04 -8.32
CA LYS A 258 -8.45 -11.82 -9.43
C LYS A 258 -7.28 -11.07 -10.06
N ILE A 259 -6.22 -11.83 -10.33
CA ILE A 259 -4.98 -11.33 -10.91
C ILE A 259 -4.84 -11.95 -12.30
N THR A 260 -4.67 -11.11 -13.32
CA THR A 260 -4.42 -11.55 -14.71
C THR A 260 -3.10 -10.96 -15.19
N LEU A 261 -2.12 -11.82 -15.46
CA LEU A 261 -0.86 -11.43 -16.09
C LEU A 261 -1.08 -11.12 -17.57
N LEU A 262 -0.45 -10.06 -18.05
CA LEU A 262 -0.43 -9.65 -19.46
C LEU A 262 0.83 -10.17 -20.14
N GLU A 263 0.78 -10.34 -21.47
CA GLU A 263 1.91 -10.82 -22.27
C GLU A 263 3.14 -9.91 -22.16
N ASN A 264 2.93 -8.61 -21.91
CA ASN A 264 3.99 -7.62 -21.73
C ASN A 264 4.47 -7.52 -20.27
N GLN A 265 4.29 -8.54 -19.42
CA GLN A 265 4.58 -8.49 -17.99
C GLN A 265 3.83 -7.39 -17.21
N GLY A 266 2.77 -6.83 -17.80
CA GLY A 266 1.78 -6.06 -17.04
C GLY A 266 0.88 -6.97 -16.21
N VAL A 267 0.09 -6.37 -15.33
CA VAL A 267 -0.88 -7.08 -14.49
C VAL A 267 -2.20 -6.31 -14.45
N ILE A 268 -3.31 -7.04 -14.52
CA ILE A 268 -4.65 -6.54 -14.23
C ILE A 268 -5.08 -7.10 -12.88
N PHE A 269 -5.58 -6.21 -12.03
CA PHE A 269 -6.27 -6.53 -10.80
C PHE A 269 -7.75 -6.21 -10.96
N GLU A 270 -8.59 -7.22 -10.72
CA GLU A 270 -10.03 -7.06 -10.51
C GLU A 270 -10.28 -7.36 -9.03
N THR A 271 -10.90 -6.44 -8.29
CA THR A 271 -11.11 -6.58 -6.84
C THR A 271 -12.52 -6.14 -6.45
N GLY A 272 -13.08 -6.73 -5.40
CA GLY A 272 -14.42 -6.40 -4.93
C GLY A 272 -15.53 -6.99 -5.81
N GLY A 273 -16.78 -6.71 -5.45
CA GLY A 273 -17.96 -7.28 -6.10
C GLY A 273 -18.07 -8.79 -5.91
N SER A 274 -18.86 -9.43 -6.77
CA SER A 274 -19.17 -10.87 -6.72
C SER A 274 -18.13 -11.77 -7.41
N LEU A 275 -16.84 -11.42 -7.29
CA LEU A 275 -15.73 -12.19 -7.86
C LEU A 275 -15.46 -13.50 -7.12
#